data_AF-Q6PT96-F1
#
_entry.id   AF-Q6PT96-F1
#
_cell.length_a   1.000
_cell.length_b   1.000
_cell.length_c   1.000
_cell.angle_alpha   90.00
_cell.angle_beta   90.00
_cell.angle_gamma   90.00
#
_symmetry.space_group_name_H-M   'P 1'
#
loop_
_entity.id
_entity.type
_entity.pdbx_description
1 polymer ?
#
loop_
_entity_poly.entity_id
_entity_poly.type
_entity_poly.pdbx_seq_one_letter_code
_entity_poly.pdbx_strand_id
1 'polypeptide(L)'
;NCLPLRFWVNVIKNPQFVFDIHKGSITDACLSVVAQTFMDSCSTSEHRLGKDSPSNKLLYAKDIPSYKSWVERYYADIAKLPAISDQDMNAYLAEQSRLHAVEFNMLSALNEIYSYVSKYSEELIGALEQDEQARRQRLAYKVEQLINAMSIES
;
A
#
# COMPACT_ATOMS: atom_id res chain seq x y z
N ASN A 1 -0.64 -0.66 -11.37
CA ASN A 1 -0.06 -1.47 -10.27
C ASN A 1 -0.22 -0.86 -8.87
N CYS A 2 -0.13 0.46 -8.69
CA CYS A 2 -0.10 1.06 -7.34
C CYS A 2 -1.43 0.96 -6.57
N LEU A 3 -2.57 1.27 -7.21
CA LEU A 3 -3.87 1.33 -6.54
C LEU A 3 -4.69 0.02 -6.59
N PRO A 4 -5.09 -0.50 -7.77
CA PRO A 4 -6.00 -1.65 -7.84
C PRO A 4 -5.42 -2.92 -7.22
N LEU A 5 -4.15 -3.22 -7.47
CA LEU A 5 -3.54 -4.49 -7.05
C LEU A 5 -3.08 -4.49 -5.59
N ARG A 6 -2.88 -3.32 -4.98
CA ARG A 6 -2.42 -3.22 -3.58
C ARG A 6 -3.58 -2.95 -2.62
N PHE A 7 -4.44 -2.00 -2.98
CA PHE A 7 -5.54 -1.57 -2.12
C PHE A 7 -6.83 -2.33 -2.44
N TRP A 8 -7.37 -2.17 -3.66
CA TRP A 8 -8.71 -2.68 -3.97
C TRP A 8 -8.82 -4.20 -3.93
N VAL A 9 -7.85 -4.92 -4.48
CA VAL A 9 -7.80 -6.39 -4.36
C VAL A 9 -7.79 -6.84 -2.91
N ASN A 10 -7.06 -6.13 -2.04
CA ASN A 10 -7.00 -6.48 -0.63
C ASN A 10 -8.36 -6.28 0.06
N VAL A 11 -9.03 -5.15 -0.19
CA VAL A 11 -10.37 -4.87 0.36
C VAL A 11 -11.42 -5.85 -0.18
N ILE A 12 -11.41 -6.15 -1.48
CA ILE A 12 -12.34 -7.11 -2.10
C ILE A 12 -12.17 -8.50 -1.48
N LYS A 13 -10.92 -8.95 -1.28
CA LYS A 13 -10.66 -10.24 -0.65
C LYS A 13 -10.94 -10.25 0.85
N ASN A 14 -10.80 -9.11 1.52
CA ASN A 14 -10.87 -9.00 2.97
C ASN A 14 -11.91 -7.96 3.41
N PRO A 15 -13.21 -8.16 3.14
CA PRO A 15 -14.26 -7.23 3.54
C PRO A 15 -14.35 -7.02 5.05
N GLN A 16 -13.85 -7.98 5.85
CA GLN A 16 -13.76 -7.84 7.31
C GLN A 16 -12.78 -6.75 7.78
N PHE A 17 -11.95 -6.19 6.89
CA PHE A 17 -11.14 -5.00 7.19
C PHE A 17 -11.96 -3.70 7.18
N VAL A 18 -13.15 -3.72 6.59
CA VAL A 18 -14.03 -2.56 6.46
C VAL A 18 -15.30 -2.73 7.28
N PHE A 19 -15.80 -3.96 7.39
CA PHE A 19 -17.05 -4.28 8.06
C PHE A 19 -16.83 -5.26 9.21
N ASP A 20 -17.61 -5.11 10.29
CA ASP A 20 -17.64 -6.07 11.39
C ASP A 20 -18.44 -7.33 10.99
N ILE A 21 -17.76 -8.23 10.26
CA ILE A 21 -18.36 -9.46 9.73
C ILE A 21 -17.40 -10.65 9.86
N HIS A 22 -17.96 -11.84 9.99
CA HIS A 22 -17.20 -13.09 9.86
C HIS A 22 -17.17 -13.57 8.41
N LYS A 23 -15.97 -13.66 7.82
CA LYS A 23 -15.78 -14.23 6.47
C LYS A 23 -15.55 -15.74 6.54
N GLY A 24 -16.57 -16.51 6.17
CA GLY A 24 -16.47 -17.97 6.05
C GLY A 24 -15.61 -18.42 4.85
N SER A 25 -15.08 -19.65 4.91
CA SER A 25 -14.17 -20.21 3.89
C SER A 25 -14.74 -20.25 2.47
N ILE A 26 -16.03 -20.54 2.32
CA ILE A 26 -16.70 -20.54 1.01
C ILE A 26 -16.74 -19.11 0.44
N THR A 27 -17.07 -18.12 1.28
CA THR A 27 -17.11 -16.71 0.86
C THR A 27 -15.71 -16.23 0.46
N ASP A 28 -14.68 -16.62 1.20
CA ASP A 28 -13.28 -16.32 0.85
C ASP A 28 -12.86 -16.88 -0.52
N ALA A 29 -13.24 -18.13 -0.81
CA ALA A 29 -12.98 -18.75 -2.11
C ALA A 29 -13.69 -18.00 -3.25
N CYS A 30 -14.96 -17.64 -3.05
CA CYS A 30 -15.72 -16.85 -4.02
C CYS A 30 -15.11 -15.46 -4.26
N LEU A 31 -14.74 -14.75 -3.18
CA LEU A 31 -14.11 -13.43 -3.27
C LEU A 31 -12.73 -13.49 -3.94
N SER A 32 -11.99 -14.59 -3.77
CA SER A 32 -10.72 -14.79 -4.47
C SER A 32 -10.90 -14.90 -5.98
N VAL A 33 -11.98 -15.53 -6.45
CA VAL A 33 -12.34 -15.55 -7.88
C VAL A 33 -12.67 -14.14 -8.38
N VAL A 34 -13.51 -13.39 -7.65
CA VAL A 34 -13.89 -12.01 -8.01
C VAL A 34 -12.65 -11.10 -8.05
N ALA A 35 -11.77 -11.20 -7.05
CA ALA A 35 -10.54 -10.44 -7.00
C ALA A 35 -9.62 -10.76 -8.17
N GLN A 36 -9.52 -12.03 -8.59
CA GLN A 36 -8.74 -12.40 -9.77
C GLN A 36 -9.33 -11.77 -11.04
N THR A 37 -10.65 -11.82 -11.23
CA THR A 37 -11.32 -11.15 -12.36
C THR A 37 -11.05 -9.65 -12.36
N PHE A 38 -11.10 -8.99 -11.20
CA PHE A 38 -10.77 -7.56 -11.07
C PHE A 38 -9.31 -7.28 -11.44
N MET A 39 -8.36 -8.13 -11.01
CA MET A 39 -6.95 -8.02 -11.40
C MET A 39 -6.76 -8.18 -12.90
N ASP A 40 -7.39 -9.19 -13.51
CA ASP A 40 -7.30 -9.46 -14.94
C ASP A 40 -7.86 -8.28 -15.77
N SER A 41 -8.89 -7.60 -15.25
CA SER A 41 -9.47 -6.38 -15.83
C SER A 41 -8.50 -5.19 -15.79
N CYS A 42 -7.54 -5.18 -14.86
CA CYS A 42 -6.52 -4.14 -14.76
C CYS A 42 -5.24 -4.45 -15.57
N SER A 43 -5.18 -5.61 -16.23
CA SER A 43 -4.00 -6.04 -16.99
C SER A 43 -4.01 -5.50 -18.42
N THR A 44 -2.86 -5.03 -18.90
CA THR A 44 -2.66 -4.66 -20.31
C THR A 44 -2.40 -5.88 -21.21
N SER A 45 -2.18 -7.06 -20.63
CA SER A 45 -1.88 -8.28 -21.39
C SER A 45 -3.16 -8.95 -21.90
N GLU A 46 -3.18 -9.29 -23.19
CA GLU A 46 -4.21 -10.19 -23.73
C GLU A 46 -3.97 -11.62 -23.27
N HIS A 47 -5.05 -12.30 -22.87
CA HIS A 47 -4.99 -13.69 -22.46
C HIS A 47 -5.67 -14.56 -23.51
N ARG A 48 -4.90 -15.47 -24.11
CA ARG A 48 -5.45 -16.54 -24.95
C ARG A 48 -6.03 -17.62 -24.04
N LEU A 49 -7.35 -17.72 -24.03
CA LEU A 49 -8.05 -18.76 -23.27
C LEU A 49 -8.13 -20.05 -24.07
N GLY A 50 -7.99 -21.17 -23.38
CA GLY A 50 -8.05 -22.50 -23.96
C GLY A 50 -8.52 -23.53 -22.94
N LYS A 51 -8.59 -24.80 -23.34
CA LYS A 51 -9.07 -25.92 -22.50
C LYS A 51 -8.31 -26.08 -21.17
N ASP A 52 -7.05 -25.66 -21.13
CA ASP A 52 -6.18 -25.75 -19.94
C ASP A 52 -6.20 -24.47 -19.09
N SER A 53 -7.06 -23.50 -19.43
CA SER A 53 -7.21 -22.26 -18.65
C SER A 53 -7.96 -22.52 -17.34
N PRO A 54 -7.56 -21.88 -16.23
CA PRO A 54 -8.27 -21.98 -14.96
C PRO A 54 -9.75 -21.63 -15.08
N SER A 55 -10.62 -22.39 -14.40
CA SER A 55 -12.09 -22.24 -14.52
C SER A 55 -12.59 -20.83 -14.20
N ASN A 56 -11.96 -20.14 -13.25
CA ASN A 56 -12.29 -18.75 -12.90
C ASN A 56 -12.00 -17.76 -14.04
N LYS A 57 -10.98 -18.00 -14.86
CA LYS A 57 -10.69 -17.19 -16.05
C LYS A 57 -11.70 -17.45 -17.17
N LEU A 58 -12.14 -18.70 -17.31
CA LEU A 58 -13.18 -19.07 -18.28
C LEU A 58 -14.54 -18.45 -17.91
N LEU A 59 -14.84 -18.36 -16.61
CA LEU A 59 -16.12 -17.86 -16.10
C LEU A 59 -16.41 -16.42 -16.54
N TYR A 60 -15.40 -15.54 -16.49
CA TYR A 60 -15.55 -14.10 -16.81
C TYR A 60 -14.90 -13.69 -18.14
N ALA A 61 -14.46 -14.68 -18.93
CA ALA A 61 -13.75 -14.47 -20.19
C ALA A 61 -14.39 -13.43 -21.11
N LYS A 62 -15.72 -13.46 -21.21
CA LYS A 62 -16.51 -12.60 -22.09
C LYS A 62 -16.65 -11.16 -21.57
N ASP A 63 -16.54 -10.97 -20.26
CA ASP A 63 -16.74 -9.67 -19.61
C ASP A 63 -15.44 -8.87 -19.49
N ILE A 64 -14.30 -9.56 -19.38
CA ILE A 64 -12.98 -8.94 -19.22
C ILE A 64 -12.68 -7.86 -20.27
N PRO A 65 -12.95 -8.01 -21.59
CA PRO A 65 -12.70 -6.96 -22.56
C PRO A 65 -13.45 -5.65 -22.24
N SER A 66 -14.71 -5.76 -21.81
CA SER A 66 -15.50 -4.60 -21.39
C SER A 66 -14.92 -3.95 -20.14
N TYR A 67 -14.54 -4.73 -19.13
CA TYR A 67 -13.94 -4.21 -17.91
C TYR A 67 -12.59 -3.52 -18.15
N LYS A 68 -11.75 -4.07 -19.03
CA LYS A 68 -10.51 -3.40 -19.47
C LYS A 68 -10.79 -2.04 -20.09
N SER A 69 -11.79 -1.95 -20.97
CA SER A 69 -12.18 -0.66 -21.57
C SER A 69 -12.63 0.38 -20.53
N TRP A 70 -13.27 -0.07 -19.43
CA TRP A 70 -13.66 0.82 -18.34
C TRP A 70 -12.44 1.28 -17.54
N VAL A 71 -11.48 0.40 -17.28
CA VAL A 71 -10.23 0.75 -16.59
C VAL A 71 -9.41 1.75 -17.41
N GLU A 72 -9.29 1.53 -18.71
CA GLU A 72 -8.61 2.46 -19.63
C GLU A 72 -9.28 3.83 -19.62
N ARG A 73 -10.61 3.88 -19.73
CA ARG A 73 -11.38 5.13 -19.66
C ARG A 73 -11.23 5.82 -18.31
N TYR A 74 -11.29 5.07 -17.20
CA TYR A 74 -11.12 5.59 -15.85
C TYR A 74 -9.81 6.36 -15.69
N TYR A 75 -8.68 5.79 -16.12
CA TYR A 75 -7.39 6.49 -16.05
C TYR A 75 -7.31 7.64 -17.05
N ALA A 76 -7.86 7.49 -18.25
CA ALA A 76 -7.89 8.56 -19.24
C ALA A 76 -8.69 9.78 -18.76
N ASP A 77 -9.78 9.57 -18.02
CA ASP A 77 -10.61 10.65 -17.49
C ASP A 77 -9.97 11.30 -16.27
N ILE A 78 -9.32 10.55 -15.39
CA ILE A 78 -8.51 11.11 -14.30
C ILE A 78 -7.38 11.99 -14.84
N ALA A 79 -6.70 11.57 -15.89
CA ALA A 79 -5.62 12.35 -16.50
C ALA A 79 -6.07 13.70 -17.08
N LYS A 80 -7.36 13.85 -17.39
CA LYS A 80 -7.96 15.10 -17.87
C LYS A 80 -8.43 16.03 -16.75
N LEU A 81 -8.50 15.54 -15.51
CA LEU A 81 -8.88 16.38 -14.37
C LEU A 81 -7.84 17.48 -14.15
N PRO A 82 -8.25 18.66 -13.66
CA PRO A 82 -7.31 19.70 -13.28
C PRO A 82 -6.34 19.19 -12.21
N ALA A 83 -5.09 19.60 -12.31
CA ALA A 83 -4.08 19.27 -11.31
C ALA A 83 -4.49 19.85 -9.95
N ILE A 84 -4.32 19.05 -8.90
CA ILE A 84 -4.51 19.50 -7.51
C ILE A 84 -3.32 20.37 -7.14
N SER A 85 -3.56 21.55 -6.56
CA SER A 85 -2.49 22.44 -6.12
C SER A 85 -1.80 21.88 -4.87
N ASP A 86 -0.53 22.23 -4.67
CA ASP A 86 0.20 21.86 -3.44
C ASP A 86 -0.49 22.41 -2.19
N GLN A 87 -1.12 23.59 -2.30
CA GLN A 87 -1.88 24.19 -1.20
C GLN A 87 -3.08 23.32 -0.82
N ASP A 88 -3.88 22.90 -1.80
CA ASP A 88 -5.06 22.07 -1.55
C ASP A 88 -4.67 20.68 -1.02
N MET A 89 -3.61 20.10 -1.58
CA MET A 89 -3.09 18.81 -1.13
C MET A 89 -2.59 18.89 0.32
N ASN A 90 -1.81 19.92 0.67
CA ASN A 90 -1.33 20.11 2.03
C ASN A 90 -2.48 20.39 3.01
N ALA A 91 -3.47 21.18 2.61
CA ALA A 91 -4.65 21.43 3.43
C ALA A 91 -5.43 20.14 3.69
N TYR A 92 -5.62 19.31 2.67
CA TYR A 92 -6.26 18.00 2.81
C TYR A 92 -5.48 17.09 3.76
N LEU A 93 -4.16 16.94 3.57
CA LEU A 93 -3.32 16.09 4.41
C LEU A 93 -3.24 16.56 5.87
N ALA A 94 -3.22 17.89 6.10
CA ALA A 94 -3.25 18.46 7.44
C ALA A 94 -4.57 18.16 8.14
N GLU A 95 -5.70 18.25 7.44
CA GLU A 95 -7.01 17.91 8.00
C GLU A 95 -7.12 16.40 8.31
N GLN A 96 -6.66 15.53 7.42
CA GLN A 96 -6.62 14.08 7.69
C GLN A 96 -5.75 13.76 8.91
N SER A 97 -4.58 14.40 9.03
CA SER A 97 -3.69 14.23 10.18
C SER A 97 -4.35 14.70 11.48
N ARG A 98 -5.11 15.79 11.43
CA ARG A 98 -5.87 16.31 12.58
C ARG A 98 -7.00 15.37 12.99
N LEU A 99 -7.75 14.82 12.05
CA LEU A 99 -8.88 13.93 12.31
C LEU A 99 -8.45 12.64 13.02
N HIS A 100 -7.27 12.10 12.66
CA HIS A 100 -6.80 10.82 13.14
C HIS A 100 -5.65 10.92 14.18
N ALA A 101 -5.37 12.13 14.69
CA ALA A 101 -4.19 12.40 15.54
C ALA A 101 -4.09 11.56 16.82
N VAL A 102 -5.23 11.05 17.32
CA VAL A 102 -5.32 10.31 18.59
C VAL A 102 -5.79 8.87 18.40
N GLU A 103 -5.92 8.39 17.16
CA GLU A 103 -6.42 7.04 16.88
C GLU A 103 -5.37 5.94 17.13
N PHE A 104 -4.09 6.30 17.08
CA PHE A 104 -2.99 5.32 17.14
C PHE A 104 -2.02 5.62 18.28
N ASN A 105 -1.52 4.57 18.91
CA ASN A 105 -0.45 4.69 19.90
C ASN A 105 0.91 4.83 19.18
N MET A 106 1.38 6.07 19.07
CA MET A 106 2.64 6.38 18.41
C MET A 106 3.86 5.75 19.12
N LEU A 107 3.85 5.68 20.45
CA LEU A 107 4.98 5.14 21.22
C LEU A 107 5.15 3.64 20.97
N SER A 108 4.06 2.88 20.90
CA SER A 108 4.11 1.46 20.54
C SER A 108 4.68 1.24 19.14
N ALA A 109 4.24 2.04 18.16
CA ALA A 109 4.77 1.96 16.80
C ALA A 109 6.27 2.30 16.74
N LEU A 110 6.71 3.34 17.47
CA LEU A 110 8.12 3.72 17.55
C LEU A 110 8.99 2.63 18.19
N ASN A 111 8.51 1.95 19.22
CA ASN A 111 9.22 0.84 19.85
C ASN A 111 9.42 -0.33 18.87
N GLU A 112 8.38 -0.70 18.11
CA GLU A 112 8.48 -1.75 17.09
C GLU A 112 9.45 -1.34 15.96
N ILE A 113 9.41 -0.08 15.51
CA ILE A 113 10.33 0.44 14.50
C ILE A 113 11.77 0.44 15.01
N TYR A 114 11.99 0.81 16.28
CA TYR A 114 13.33 0.84 16.88
C TYR A 114 14.02 -0.53 16.85
N SER A 115 13.26 -1.63 16.94
CA SER A 115 13.83 -2.98 16.81
C SER A 115 14.63 -3.18 15.51
N TYR A 116 14.17 -2.58 14.41
CA TYR A 116 14.89 -2.59 13.13
C TYR A 116 16.07 -1.63 13.13
N VAL A 117 15.94 -0.45 13.75
CA VAL A 117 17.03 0.52 13.87
C VAL A 117 18.21 -0.08 14.64
N SER A 118 17.94 -0.73 15.77
CA SER A 118 18.97 -1.42 16.56
C SER A 118 19.62 -2.55 15.76
N LYS A 119 18.80 -3.39 15.10
CA LYS A 119 19.26 -4.56 14.35
C LYS A 119 20.18 -4.21 13.16
N TYR A 120 19.91 -3.10 12.47
CA TYR A 120 20.63 -2.69 11.26
C TYR A 120 21.42 -1.38 11.48
N SER A 121 21.87 -1.15 12.71
CA SER A 121 22.47 0.12 13.12
C SER A 121 23.73 0.47 12.33
N GLU A 122 24.62 -0.50 12.10
CA GLU A 122 25.85 -0.31 11.31
C GLU A 122 25.54 0.09 9.87
N GLU A 123 24.62 -0.61 9.20
CA GLU A 123 24.25 -0.31 7.82
C GLU A 123 23.53 1.04 7.70
N LEU A 124 22.67 1.37 8.67
CA LEU A 124 21.98 2.66 8.73
C LEU A 124 22.96 3.82 8.91
N ILE A 125 23.88 3.71 9.88
CA ILE A 125 24.90 4.73 10.13
C ILE A 125 25.79 4.90 8.90
N GLY A 126 26.29 3.79 8.34
CA GLY A 126 27.13 3.82 7.14
C GLY A 126 26.43 4.47 5.94
N ALA A 127 25.14 4.20 5.74
CA ALA A 127 24.35 4.87 4.69
C ALA A 127 24.19 6.38 4.94
N LEU A 128 23.94 6.78 6.19
CA LEU A 128 23.80 8.19 6.58
C LEU A 128 25.12 8.98 6.48
N GLU A 129 26.27 8.31 6.63
CA GLU A 129 27.58 8.93 6.42
C GLU A 129 27.93 9.09 4.95
N GLN A 130 27.44 8.21 4.08
CA GLN A 130 27.66 8.32 2.63
C GLN A 130 26.80 9.42 2.00
N ASP A 131 25.60 9.66 2.54
CA ASP A 131 24.69 10.70 2.03
C ASP A 131 25.13 12.12 2.45
N GLU A 132 25.19 13.04 1.47
CA GLU A 132 25.66 14.40 1.71
C GLU A 132 24.68 15.24 2.55
N GLN A 133 23.37 15.08 2.33
CA GLN A 133 22.37 15.83 3.09
C GLN A 133 22.31 15.36 4.54
N ALA A 134 22.39 14.04 4.76
CA ALA A 134 22.44 13.42 6.07
C ALA A 134 23.67 13.86 6.87
N ARG A 135 24.85 13.95 6.23
CA ARG A 135 26.06 14.51 6.86
C ARG A 135 25.90 15.97 7.25
N ARG A 136 25.35 16.81 6.36
CA ARG A 136 25.09 18.23 6.67
C ARG A 136 24.16 18.39 7.88
N GLN A 137 23.21 17.48 8.05
CA GLN A 137 22.26 17.47 9.16
C GLN A 137 22.71 16.64 10.39
N ARG A 138 23.90 16.02 10.32
CA ARG A 138 24.48 15.13 11.33
C ARG A 138 23.53 13.99 11.73
N LEU A 139 22.86 13.36 10.76
CA LEU A 139 21.84 12.34 11.04
C LEU A 139 22.43 11.06 11.62
N ALA A 140 23.59 10.61 11.15
CA ALA A 140 24.29 9.44 11.72
C ALA A 140 24.52 9.59 13.23
N TYR A 141 25.09 10.73 13.63
CA TYR A 141 25.30 11.08 15.03
C TYR A 141 24.00 11.10 15.86
N LYS A 142 22.89 11.61 15.29
CA LYS A 142 21.59 11.60 15.99
C LYS A 142 21.06 10.19 16.21
N VAL A 143 21.27 9.29 15.25
CA VAL A 143 20.89 7.87 15.39
C VAL A 143 21.76 7.18 16.46
N GLU A 144 23.07 7.45 16.50
CA GLU A 144 23.94 6.95 17.57
C GLU A 144 23.50 7.45 18.95
N GLN A 145 23.14 8.73 19.08
CA GLN A 145 22.60 9.27 20.33
C GLN A 145 21.31 8.57 20.75
N LEU A 146 20.40 8.32 19.80
CA LEU A 146 19.17 7.57 20.05
C LEU A 146 19.46 6.16 20.55
N ILE A 147 20.35 5.42 19.88
CA ILE A 147 20.73 4.05 20.26
C ILE A 147 21.34 4.01 21.67
N ASN A 148 22.23 4.96 21.98
CA ASN A 148 22.84 5.06 23.30
C ASN A 148 21.80 5.34 24.39
N ALA A 149 20.87 6.28 24.15
CA ALA A 149 19.82 6.61 25.12
C ALA A 149 18.92 5.40 25.41
N MET A 150 18.50 4.68 24.37
CA MET A 150 17.64 3.50 24.48
C MET A 150 18.35 2.30 25.15
N SER A 151 19.69 2.24 25.09
CA SER A 151 20.49 1.20 25.74
C SER A 151 20.68 1.43 27.24
N ILE A 152 20.50 2.65 27.73
CA ILE A 152 20.60 3.01 29.16
C ILE A 152 19.31 2.65 29.91
N GLU A 153 18.19 2.51 29.19
CA GLU A 153 16.87 2.19 29.74
C GLU A 153 16.52 0.69 29.73
N SER A 154 17.43 -0.17 29.25
CA SER A 154 17.30 -1.63 29.22
C SER A 154 18.08 -2.30 30.36
#